data_AF-A0A0G0U6C0-F1
#
_entry.id   AF-A0A0G0U6C0-F1
#
_cell.length_a   1.000
_cell.length_b   1.000
_cell.length_c   1.000
_cell.angle_alpha   90.00
_cell.angle_beta   90.00
_cell.angle_gamma   90.00
#
_symmetry.space_group_name_H-M   'P 1'
#
loop_
_entity.id
_entity.type
_entity.pdbx_description
1 polymer ?
#
loop_
_entity_poly.entity_id
_entity_poly.type
_entity_poly.pdbx_seq_one_letter_code
_entity_poly.pdbx_strand_id
1 'polypeptide(L)'
;MYYNEEILRGVNASVPGDWREFAEVAKKVTVVSQEGQIQTAGAAMGATNNVDFWPEIIGLLYFQQPNADIASPNQGKGPEVIQFYTDFITDPRKKTWDSTLPTSTKMFTEGKLAFYFAPARIAQEIKTSNPNLQFKVAPVPQLPAVPGVAEKKIVLGGFWAQAVSARSASSEEAWKFVKYLTTPQVLQVLYQQHLQARGLGRPFPRVEMASLISSHPIFGPVVTQAPYYKSWYLNSTTGDGGINDKIIDHFKGAIDGVLAGQEPKAMLYTTSVGINRVLNSYTPQPTPVKK
;
A
#
# COMPACT_ATOMS: atom_id res chain seq x y z
N MET A 1 -7.80 -2.31 1.91
CA MET A 1 -8.42 -1.02 1.54
C MET A 1 -9.40 -0.64 2.63
N TYR A 2 -9.23 0.52 3.25
CA TYR A 2 -10.24 1.08 4.15
C TYR A 2 -11.32 1.76 3.33
N TYR A 3 -12.57 1.70 3.81
CA TYR A 3 -13.66 2.45 3.20
C TYR A 3 -14.61 3.06 4.25
N ASN A 4 -15.17 4.22 3.92
CA ASN A 4 -16.19 4.89 4.71
C ASN A 4 -17.58 4.35 4.34
N GLU A 5 -18.26 3.71 5.29
CA GLU A 5 -19.55 3.06 5.05
C GLU A 5 -20.67 4.05 4.76
N GLU A 6 -20.64 5.23 5.38
CA GLU A 6 -21.69 6.24 5.25
C GLU A 6 -21.67 6.85 3.85
N ILE A 7 -20.48 7.13 3.31
CA ILE A 7 -20.33 7.65 1.94
C ILE A 7 -20.90 6.66 0.91
N LEU A 8 -20.55 5.38 1.02
CA LEU A 8 -21.03 4.35 0.08
C LEU A 8 -22.55 4.16 0.20
N ARG A 9 -23.08 4.14 1.43
CA ARG A 9 -24.51 4.00 1.69
C ARG A 9 -25.31 5.18 1.15
N GLY A 10 -24.77 6.40 1.26
CA GLY A 10 -25.40 7.62 0.77
C GLY A 10 -25.71 7.61 -0.74
N VAL A 11 -24.99 6.80 -1.51
CA VAL A 11 -25.21 6.65 -2.96
C VAL A 11 -25.61 5.23 -3.39
N ASN A 12 -25.95 4.37 -2.43
CA ASN A 12 -26.26 2.96 -2.64
C ASN A 12 -25.20 2.24 -3.50
N ALA A 13 -23.93 2.35 -3.10
CA ALA A 13 -22.79 1.69 -3.76
C ALA A 13 -22.24 0.52 -2.94
N SER A 14 -21.80 -0.52 -3.64
CA SER A 14 -21.04 -1.64 -3.09
C SER A 14 -19.55 -1.33 -3.01
N VAL A 15 -18.84 -2.10 -2.18
CA VAL A 15 -17.37 -2.08 -2.19
C VAL A 15 -16.89 -2.78 -3.47
N PRO A 16 -16.04 -2.13 -4.27
CA PRO A 16 -15.63 -2.66 -5.57
C PRO A 16 -14.68 -3.86 -5.44
N GLY A 17 -14.90 -4.89 -6.26
CA GLY A 17 -14.05 -6.08 -6.31
C GLY A 17 -12.88 -5.96 -7.31
N ASP A 18 -13.02 -5.12 -8.32
CA ASP A 18 -12.03 -4.91 -9.37
C ASP A 18 -11.71 -3.42 -9.63
N TRP A 19 -10.60 -3.14 -10.31
CA TRP A 19 -10.12 -1.78 -10.54
C TRP A 19 -11.02 -0.92 -11.44
N ARG A 20 -11.82 -1.54 -12.32
CA ARG A 20 -12.78 -0.80 -13.17
C ARG A 20 -13.97 -0.36 -12.33
N GLU A 21 -14.58 -1.30 -11.59
CA GLU A 21 -15.65 -0.98 -10.64
C GLU A 21 -15.17 0.02 -9.60
N PHE A 22 -13.92 -0.10 -9.15
CA PHE A 22 -13.31 0.85 -8.22
C PHE A 22 -13.28 2.28 -8.77
N ALA A 23 -12.80 2.48 -10.00
CA ALA A 23 -12.77 3.80 -10.61
C ALA A 23 -14.18 4.38 -10.79
N GLU A 24 -15.15 3.54 -11.19
CA GLU A 24 -16.55 3.94 -11.36
C GLU A 24 -17.20 4.36 -10.03
N VAL A 25 -17.07 3.54 -8.98
CA VAL A 25 -17.65 3.82 -7.66
C VAL A 25 -16.94 5.02 -7.02
N ALA A 26 -15.60 5.08 -7.09
CA ALA A 26 -14.85 6.22 -6.57
C ALA A 26 -15.28 7.52 -7.26
N LYS A 27 -15.50 7.51 -8.59
CA LYS A 27 -16.02 8.69 -9.28
C LYS A 27 -17.43 9.03 -8.83
N LYS A 28 -18.32 8.04 -8.71
CA LYS A 28 -19.72 8.22 -8.29
C LYS A 28 -19.86 8.87 -6.91
N VAL A 29 -19.01 8.51 -5.96
CA VAL A 29 -19.03 9.07 -4.59
C VAL A 29 -18.27 10.39 -4.46
N THR A 30 -17.56 10.84 -5.49
CA THR A 30 -16.82 12.09 -5.46
C THR A 30 -17.79 13.26 -5.57
N VAL A 31 -17.77 14.16 -4.59
CA VAL A 31 -18.61 15.37 -4.55
C VAL A 31 -17.72 16.60 -4.74
N VAL A 32 -18.11 17.44 -5.68
CA VAL A 32 -17.39 18.66 -6.07
C VAL A 32 -18.28 19.87 -5.80
N SER A 33 -17.71 20.96 -5.27
CA SER A 33 -18.43 22.22 -5.07
C SER A 33 -18.68 22.94 -6.39
N GLN A 34 -19.43 24.05 -6.33
CA GLN A 34 -19.70 24.89 -7.50
C GLN A 34 -18.41 25.51 -8.08
N GLU A 35 -17.41 25.74 -7.24
CA GLU A 35 -16.09 26.26 -7.59
C GLU A 35 -15.14 25.17 -8.13
N GLY A 36 -15.62 23.93 -8.29
CA GLY A 36 -14.82 22.83 -8.82
C GLY A 36 -13.90 22.16 -7.79
N GLN A 37 -14.05 22.47 -6.49
CA GLN A 37 -13.23 21.88 -5.42
C GLN A 37 -13.83 20.57 -4.90
N ILE A 38 -13.00 19.54 -4.72
CA ILE A 38 -13.44 18.25 -4.17
C ILE A 38 -13.75 18.42 -2.67
N GLN A 39 -15.01 18.24 -2.30
CA GLN A 39 -15.49 18.31 -0.91
C GLN A 39 -15.50 16.92 -0.25
N THR A 40 -15.85 15.89 -1.02
CA THR A 40 -15.73 14.48 -0.64
C THR A 40 -15.01 13.76 -1.76
N ALA A 41 -13.87 13.17 -1.45
CA ALA A 41 -13.06 12.44 -2.41
C ALA A 41 -13.48 10.97 -2.46
N GLY A 42 -13.54 10.39 -3.66
CA GLY A 42 -13.80 8.97 -3.79
C GLY A 42 -12.60 8.08 -3.50
N ALA A 43 -11.42 8.48 -3.98
CA ALA A 43 -10.18 7.74 -3.74
C ALA A 43 -9.01 8.70 -3.66
N ALA A 44 -8.10 8.45 -2.73
CA ALA A 44 -6.82 9.14 -2.64
C ALA A 44 -5.78 8.42 -3.51
N MET A 45 -5.71 8.82 -4.79
CA MET A 45 -4.80 8.27 -5.78
C MET A 45 -4.32 9.38 -6.73
N GLY A 46 -3.16 9.17 -7.35
CA GLY A 46 -2.62 10.01 -8.43
C GLY A 46 -1.53 11.00 -8.02
N ALA A 47 -1.46 11.41 -6.76
CA ALA A 47 -0.45 12.35 -6.27
C ALA A 47 0.62 11.69 -5.39
N THR A 48 1.78 12.33 -5.25
CA THR A 48 2.84 11.89 -4.32
C THR A 48 2.94 12.76 -3.07
N ASN A 49 2.38 13.98 -3.11
CA ASN A 49 2.56 14.99 -2.06
C ASN A 49 1.54 14.87 -0.92
N ASN A 50 0.34 14.35 -1.20
CA ASN A 50 -0.75 14.26 -0.23
C ASN A 50 -1.46 12.89 -0.20
N VAL A 51 -0.93 11.87 -0.87
CA VAL A 51 -1.37 10.47 -0.75
C VAL A 51 -0.33 9.70 0.07
N ASP A 52 -0.61 9.44 1.34
CA ASP A 52 0.43 9.05 2.32
C ASP A 52 1.11 7.71 2.02
N PHE A 53 0.35 6.76 1.45
CA PHE A 53 0.80 5.40 1.14
C PHE A 53 0.88 5.15 -0.37
N TRP A 54 1.17 6.20 -1.14
CA TRP A 54 1.32 6.09 -2.59
C TRP A 54 2.36 5.05 -3.04
N PRO A 55 3.52 4.85 -2.36
CA PRO A 55 4.50 3.85 -2.80
C PRO A 55 3.89 2.45 -2.82
N GLU A 56 3.13 2.10 -1.78
CA GLU A 56 2.46 0.81 -1.67
C GLU A 56 1.38 0.63 -2.74
N ILE A 57 0.65 1.69 -3.09
CA ILE A 57 -0.35 1.66 -4.17
C ILE A 57 0.34 1.36 -5.50
N ILE A 58 1.47 2.02 -5.80
CA ILE A 58 2.25 1.76 -7.02
C ILE A 58 2.78 0.33 -7.03
N GLY A 59 3.36 -0.14 -5.92
CA GLY A 59 3.85 -1.50 -5.80
C GLY A 59 2.76 -2.56 -6.05
N LEU A 60 1.57 -2.33 -5.49
CA LEU A 60 0.40 -3.17 -5.72
C LEU A 60 0.01 -3.21 -7.20
N LEU A 61 -0.13 -2.04 -7.84
CA LEU A 61 -0.56 -1.94 -9.23
C LEU A 61 0.44 -2.61 -10.18
N TYR A 62 1.76 -2.42 -9.97
CA TYR A 62 2.79 -3.10 -10.77
C TYR A 62 2.71 -4.61 -10.64
N PHE A 63 2.53 -5.14 -9.43
CA PHE A 63 2.48 -6.60 -9.26
C PHE A 63 1.22 -7.23 -9.86
N GLN A 64 0.10 -6.51 -9.84
CA GLN A 64 -1.15 -6.97 -10.43
C GLN A 64 -1.13 -6.85 -11.95
N GLN A 65 -0.51 -5.82 -12.52
CA GLN A 65 -0.47 -5.55 -13.96
C GLN A 65 0.35 -6.61 -14.73
N PRO A 66 -0.28 -7.42 -15.62
CA PRO A 66 0.45 -8.33 -16.48
C PRO A 66 1.42 -7.59 -17.38
N ASN A 67 2.59 -8.18 -17.59
CA ASN A 67 3.70 -7.63 -18.37
C ASN A 67 4.25 -6.29 -17.84
N ALA A 68 4.04 -5.97 -16.56
CA ALA A 68 4.77 -4.89 -15.89
C ALA A 68 5.82 -5.50 -14.94
N ASP A 69 7.02 -4.93 -14.95
CA ASP A 69 8.10 -5.28 -14.02
C ASP A 69 8.47 -4.05 -13.22
N ILE A 70 8.37 -4.13 -11.90
CA ILE A 70 8.69 -3.05 -10.97
C ILE A 70 10.21 -2.79 -10.86
N ALA A 71 11.07 -3.75 -11.23
CA ALA A 71 12.52 -3.51 -11.36
C ALA A 71 12.88 -2.74 -12.64
N SER A 72 12.08 -2.93 -13.70
CA SER A 72 12.26 -2.32 -15.02
C SER A 72 11.00 -1.56 -15.45
N PRO A 73 10.57 -0.53 -14.70
CA PRO A 73 9.23 0.03 -14.82
C PRO A 73 8.92 0.69 -16.17
N ASN A 74 9.92 0.96 -17.02
CA ASN A 74 9.72 1.49 -18.37
C ASN A 74 9.34 0.45 -19.43
N GLN A 75 9.41 -0.85 -19.09
CA GLN A 75 9.16 -1.94 -20.03
C GLN A 75 7.71 -2.45 -19.98
N GLY A 76 7.30 -3.13 -21.05
CA GLY A 76 6.00 -3.78 -21.16
C GLY A 76 4.86 -2.82 -20.83
N LYS A 77 4.06 -3.17 -19.82
CA LYS A 77 2.90 -2.39 -19.34
C LYS A 77 3.16 -1.51 -18.12
N GLY A 78 4.42 -1.25 -17.79
CA GLY A 78 4.78 -0.35 -16.69
C GLY A 78 4.31 1.10 -16.87
N PRO A 79 4.44 1.73 -18.07
CA PRO A 79 3.89 3.06 -18.33
C PRO A 79 2.39 3.19 -18.03
N GLU A 80 1.61 2.16 -18.34
CA GLU A 80 0.17 2.11 -18.08
C GLU A 80 -0.17 2.09 -16.59
N VAL A 81 0.72 1.55 -15.74
CA VAL A 81 0.54 1.59 -14.27
C VAL A 81 0.64 3.01 -13.76
N ILE A 82 1.67 3.76 -14.19
CA ILE A 82 1.84 5.16 -13.80
C ILE A 82 0.70 6.01 -14.36
N GLN A 83 0.31 5.80 -15.61
CA GLN A 83 -0.84 6.49 -16.20
C GLN A 83 -2.13 6.21 -15.44
N PHE A 84 -2.42 4.94 -15.13
CA PHE A 84 -3.62 4.58 -14.36
C PHE A 84 -3.64 5.24 -12.98
N TYR A 85 -2.49 5.32 -12.29
CA TYR A 85 -2.40 6.03 -11.02
C TYR A 85 -2.70 7.52 -11.18
N THR A 86 -2.03 8.21 -12.11
CA THR A 86 -2.17 9.67 -12.29
C THR A 86 -3.51 10.10 -12.87
N ASP A 87 -4.21 9.22 -13.59
CA ASP A 87 -5.56 9.45 -14.14
C ASP A 87 -6.58 9.86 -13.07
N PHE A 88 -6.40 9.50 -11.79
CA PHE A 88 -7.26 9.94 -10.69
C PHE A 88 -7.16 11.44 -10.38
N ILE A 89 -6.22 12.13 -11.00
CA ILE A 89 -6.07 13.60 -11.00
C ILE A 89 -6.28 14.17 -12.42
N THR A 90 -5.75 13.49 -13.45
CA THR A 90 -5.62 14.06 -14.80
C THR A 90 -6.75 13.72 -15.75
N ASP A 91 -7.43 12.57 -15.60
CA ASP A 91 -8.56 12.18 -16.45
C ASP A 91 -9.88 12.62 -15.80
N PRO A 92 -10.64 13.57 -16.37
CA PRO A 92 -11.90 14.04 -15.79
C PRO A 92 -12.92 12.92 -15.51
N ARG A 93 -12.87 11.82 -16.26
CA ARG A 93 -13.75 10.65 -16.10
C ARG A 93 -13.42 9.84 -14.85
N LYS A 94 -12.17 9.87 -14.40
CA LYS A 94 -11.67 9.15 -13.21
C LYS A 94 -11.28 10.09 -12.07
N LYS A 95 -11.27 11.41 -12.28
CA LYS A 95 -10.81 12.38 -11.29
C LYS A 95 -11.60 12.26 -9.99
N THR A 96 -10.90 11.85 -8.92
CA THR A 96 -11.42 11.74 -7.54
C THR A 96 -10.53 12.43 -6.51
N TRP A 97 -9.35 12.88 -6.93
CA TRP A 97 -8.35 13.49 -6.05
C TRP A 97 -7.79 14.77 -6.66
N ASP A 98 -7.15 15.57 -5.81
CA ASP A 98 -6.45 16.78 -6.19
C ASP A 98 -5.26 17.02 -5.24
N SER A 99 -4.14 17.49 -5.77
CA SER A 99 -2.90 17.71 -5.00
C SER A 99 -3.02 18.85 -3.99
N THR A 100 -4.08 19.66 -4.05
CA THR A 100 -4.40 20.72 -3.09
C THR A 100 -5.15 20.23 -1.85
N LEU A 101 -5.68 19.00 -1.86
CA LEU A 101 -6.37 18.42 -0.72
C LEU A 101 -5.41 18.19 0.46
N PRO A 102 -5.94 18.14 1.70
CA PRO A 102 -5.20 17.60 2.83
C PRO A 102 -4.72 16.17 2.58
N THR A 103 -3.81 15.68 3.43
CA THR A 103 -3.29 14.31 3.30
C THR A 103 -4.41 13.27 3.33
N SER A 104 -4.20 12.16 2.63
CA SER A 104 -5.17 11.06 2.53
C SER A 104 -5.63 10.53 3.89
N THR A 105 -4.71 10.45 4.86
CA THR A 105 -4.99 10.07 6.25
C THR A 105 -5.92 11.09 6.89
N LYS A 106 -5.61 12.39 6.79
CA LYS A 106 -6.44 13.45 7.33
C LYS A 106 -7.84 13.44 6.72
N MET A 107 -7.94 13.41 5.39
CA MET A 107 -9.22 13.34 4.66
C MET A 107 -10.06 12.12 5.07
N PHE A 108 -9.43 10.95 5.27
CA PHE A 108 -10.14 9.76 5.74
C PHE A 108 -10.64 9.91 7.17
N THR A 109 -9.78 10.37 8.10
CA THR A 109 -10.16 10.58 9.50
C THR A 109 -11.23 11.65 9.69
N GLU A 110 -11.28 12.66 8.82
CA GLU A 110 -12.35 13.67 8.78
C GLU A 110 -13.65 13.15 8.15
N GLY A 111 -13.68 11.90 7.67
CA GLY A 111 -14.87 11.33 7.01
C GLY A 111 -15.13 11.86 5.60
N LYS A 112 -14.14 12.50 4.95
CA LYS A 112 -14.26 13.12 3.62
C LYS A 112 -13.62 12.31 2.50
N LEU A 113 -13.21 11.07 2.76
CA LEU A 113 -12.63 10.16 1.76
C LEU A 113 -13.33 8.81 1.81
N ALA A 114 -13.81 8.35 0.64
CA ALA A 114 -14.54 7.10 0.53
C ALA A 114 -13.62 5.87 0.58
N PHE A 115 -12.56 5.83 -0.24
CA PHE A 115 -11.60 4.73 -0.29
C PHE A 115 -10.18 5.19 0.04
N TYR A 116 -9.56 4.49 0.99
CA TYR A 116 -8.23 4.82 1.49
C TYR A 116 -7.35 3.58 1.54
N PHE A 117 -6.25 3.61 0.80
CA PHE A 117 -5.24 2.56 0.83
C PHE A 117 -4.21 2.88 1.90
N ALA A 118 -4.12 2.02 2.91
CA ALA A 118 -3.16 2.16 3.98
C ALA A 118 -2.86 0.80 4.63
N PRO A 119 -1.71 0.67 5.31
CA PRO A 119 -1.39 -0.51 6.10
C PRO A 119 -2.40 -0.77 7.23
N ALA A 120 -2.52 -2.04 7.65
CA ALA A 120 -3.41 -2.46 8.74
C ALA A 120 -3.13 -1.75 10.08
N ARG A 121 -1.89 -1.26 10.30
CA ARG A 121 -1.51 -0.52 11.51
C ARG A 121 -2.23 0.83 11.65
N ILE A 122 -2.67 1.43 10.53
CA ILE A 122 -3.32 2.74 10.50
C ILE A 122 -4.74 2.69 11.09
N ALA A 123 -5.37 1.52 11.16
CA ALA A 123 -6.64 1.32 11.83
C ALA A 123 -6.70 1.88 13.26
N GLN A 124 -5.59 1.78 14.01
CA GLN A 124 -5.52 2.34 15.36
C GLN A 124 -5.57 3.86 15.31
N GLU A 125 -4.77 4.48 14.45
CA GLU A 125 -4.71 5.92 14.28
C GLU A 125 -6.07 6.48 13.85
N ILE A 126 -6.75 5.82 12.91
CA ILE A 126 -8.10 6.21 12.48
C ILE A 126 -9.07 6.22 13.66
N LYS A 127 -9.09 5.15 14.47
CA LYS A 127 -9.98 5.05 15.64
C LYS A 127 -9.68 6.07 16.71
N THR A 128 -8.41 6.38 16.94
CA THR A 128 -8.01 7.40 17.94
C THR A 128 -8.40 8.80 17.47
N SER A 129 -8.16 9.11 16.19
CA SER A 129 -8.42 10.44 15.62
C SER A 129 -9.92 10.71 15.44
N ASN A 130 -10.70 9.70 15.06
CA ASN A 130 -12.16 9.82 14.95
C ASN A 130 -12.86 8.51 15.38
N PRO A 131 -13.18 8.37 16.68
CA PRO A 131 -13.87 7.19 17.21
C PRO A 131 -15.26 6.95 16.62
N ASN A 132 -15.89 8.00 16.05
CA ASN A 132 -17.23 7.94 15.47
C ASN A 132 -17.22 7.60 13.98
N LEU A 133 -16.05 7.56 13.33
CA LEU A 133 -15.97 7.24 11.91
C LEU A 133 -16.40 5.79 11.66
N GLN A 134 -17.49 5.62 10.90
CA GLN A 134 -17.95 4.30 10.47
C GLN A 134 -17.12 3.83 9.26
N PHE A 135 -16.03 3.12 9.55
CA PHE A 135 -15.19 2.53 8.51
C PHE A 135 -15.10 1.01 8.65
N LYS A 136 -14.87 0.38 7.49
CA LYS A 136 -14.54 -1.04 7.38
C LYS A 136 -13.29 -1.25 6.53
N VAL A 137 -12.78 -2.47 6.54
CA VAL A 137 -11.68 -2.90 5.69
C VAL A 137 -12.18 -3.93 4.71
N ALA A 138 -11.72 -3.85 3.47
CA ALA A 138 -11.94 -4.82 2.42
C ALA A 138 -10.61 -5.24 1.77
N PRO A 139 -10.59 -6.40 1.07
CA PRO A 139 -9.53 -6.72 0.14
C PRO A 139 -9.28 -5.58 -0.85
N VAL A 140 -8.05 -5.50 -1.38
CA VAL A 140 -7.78 -4.53 -2.44
C VAL A 140 -8.40 -5.02 -3.76
N PRO A 141 -8.81 -4.10 -4.65
CA PRO A 141 -9.32 -4.49 -5.95
C PRO A 141 -8.32 -5.37 -6.70
N GLN A 142 -8.83 -6.35 -7.44
CA GLN A 142 -8.03 -7.20 -8.32
C GLN A 142 -8.29 -6.81 -9.79
N LEU A 143 -7.53 -7.39 -10.71
CA LEU A 143 -7.90 -7.26 -12.13
C LEU A 143 -9.18 -8.06 -12.41
N PRO A 144 -10.04 -7.58 -13.33
CA PRO A 144 -11.22 -8.33 -13.74
C PRO A 144 -10.84 -9.73 -14.20
N ALA A 145 -11.63 -10.73 -13.78
CA ALA A 145 -11.45 -12.09 -14.25
C ALA A 145 -11.64 -12.14 -15.77
N VAL A 146 -10.67 -12.72 -16.47
CA VAL A 146 -10.77 -12.97 -17.92
C VAL A 146 -11.16 -14.44 -18.11
N PRO A 147 -12.29 -14.74 -18.76
CA PRO A 147 -12.70 -16.12 -19.01
C PRO A 147 -11.59 -16.93 -19.68
N GLY A 148 -11.29 -18.12 -19.13
CA GLY A 148 -10.23 -19.00 -19.63
C GLY A 148 -8.81 -18.65 -19.17
N VAL A 149 -8.62 -17.59 -18.39
CA VAL A 149 -7.33 -17.23 -17.78
C VAL A 149 -7.39 -17.47 -16.28
N ALA A 150 -6.40 -18.19 -15.74
CA ALA A 150 -6.31 -18.42 -14.30
C ALA A 150 -6.23 -17.10 -13.54
N GLU A 151 -7.07 -16.93 -12.52
CA GLU A 151 -7.11 -15.72 -11.71
C GLU A 151 -5.78 -15.54 -10.97
N LYS A 152 -5.10 -14.42 -11.22
CA LYS A 152 -3.84 -14.08 -10.56
C LYS A 152 -4.12 -13.11 -9.42
N LYS A 153 -4.45 -13.65 -8.24
CA LYS A 153 -4.58 -12.84 -7.01
C LYS A 153 -3.21 -12.44 -6.50
N ILE A 154 -3.02 -11.14 -6.34
CA ILE A 154 -1.79 -10.55 -5.85
C ILE A 154 -2.11 -9.36 -4.96
N VAL A 155 -1.35 -9.23 -3.87
CA VAL A 155 -1.40 -8.09 -2.96
C VAL A 155 0.03 -7.70 -2.57
N LEU A 156 0.24 -6.42 -2.22
CA LEU A 156 1.50 -5.96 -1.63
C LEU A 156 1.48 -6.13 -0.11
N GLY A 157 2.54 -6.69 0.45
CA GLY A 157 2.78 -6.82 1.88
C GLY A 157 4.13 -6.22 2.28
N GLY A 158 4.13 -5.39 3.32
CA GLY A 158 5.33 -4.93 4.01
C GLY A 158 5.44 -5.57 5.40
N PHE A 159 6.65 -5.76 5.91
CA PHE A 159 6.86 -6.33 7.23
C PHE A 159 8.05 -5.69 7.94
N TRP A 160 8.01 -5.77 9.27
CA TRP A 160 9.15 -5.51 10.15
C TRP A 160 9.66 -6.85 10.69
N ALA A 161 10.98 -7.02 10.72
CA ALA A 161 11.61 -8.21 11.26
C ALA A 161 12.41 -7.89 12.52
N GLN A 162 12.51 -8.87 13.41
CA GLN A 162 13.46 -8.82 14.52
C GLN A 162 14.83 -9.25 14.02
N ALA A 163 15.88 -8.56 14.47
CA ALA A 163 17.25 -8.87 14.10
C ALA A 163 18.15 -8.88 15.35
N VAL A 164 19.17 -9.72 15.34
CA VAL A 164 20.25 -9.71 16.34
C VAL A 164 21.50 -9.12 15.69
N SER A 165 22.11 -8.16 16.37
CA SER A 165 23.36 -7.54 15.91
C SER A 165 24.46 -8.60 15.75
N ALA A 166 25.16 -8.57 14.62
CA ALA A 166 26.32 -9.43 14.37
C ALA A 166 27.48 -9.18 15.36
N ARG A 167 27.44 -8.07 16.10
CA ARG A 167 28.43 -7.71 17.14
C ARG A 167 27.98 -8.08 18.55
N SER A 168 26.83 -8.74 18.71
CA SER A 168 26.32 -9.11 20.03
C SER A 168 27.26 -10.12 20.70
N ALA A 169 27.71 -9.82 21.91
CA ALA A 169 28.45 -10.77 22.75
C ALA A 169 27.57 -11.93 23.28
N SER A 170 26.24 -11.83 23.10
CA SER A 170 25.26 -12.82 23.57
C SER A 170 24.30 -13.18 22.44
N SER A 171 24.86 -13.46 21.26
CA SER A 171 24.09 -13.72 20.04
C SER A 171 23.17 -14.94 20.18
N GLU A 172 23.65 -16.01 20.82
CA GLU A 172 22.88 -17.23 21.00
C GLU A 172 21.65 -16.99 21.91
N GLU A 173 21.84 -16.32 23.04
CA GLU A 173 20.78 -15.97 24.00
C GLU A 173 19.76 -15.02 23.36
N ALA A 174 20.24 -14.02 22.61
CA ALA A 174 19.38 -13.10 21.89
C ALA A 174 18.49 -13.83 20.87
N TRP A 175 19.04 -14.79 20.12
CA TRP A 175 18.25 -15.60 19.20
C TRP A 175 17.28 -16.55 19.92
N LYS A 176 17.66 -17.13 21.06
CA LYS A 176 16.73 -17.89 21.92
C LYS A 176 15.55 -17.01 22.36
N PHE A 177 15.82 -15.76 22.73
CA PHE A 177 14.79 -14.81 23.12
C PHE A 177 13.88 -14.41 21.95
N VAL A 178 14.43 -14.09 20.77
CA VAL A 178 13.63 -13.81 19.56
C VAL A 178 12.74 -15.02 19.20
N LYS A 179 13.27 -16.24 19.29
CA LYS A 179 12.50 -17.47 19.08
C LYS A 179 11.37 -17.61 20.11
N TYR A 180 11.62 -17.30 21.38
CA TYR A 180 10.60 -17.29 22.43
C TYR A 180 9.50 -16.25 22.17
N LEU A 181 9.87 -15.01 21.83
CA LEU A 181 8.93 -13.93 21.53
C LEU A 181 7.99 -14.25 20.37
N THR A 182 8.46 -15.07 19.44
CA THR A 182 7.69 -15.48 18.29
C THR A 182 6.92 -16.77 18.54
N THR A 183 6.86 -17.36 19.75
CA THR A 183 6.01 -18.54 20.00
C THR A 183 4.51 -18.19 19.95
N PRO A 184 3.61 -19.13 19.57
CA PRO A 184 2.17 -18.86 19.53
C PRO A 184 1.58 -18.34 20.85
N GLN A 185 2.09 -18.83 21.98
CA GLN A 185 1.66 -18.42 23.31
C GLN A 185 2.05 -16.96 23.58
N VAL A 186 3.32 -16.61 23.37
CA VAL A 186 3.81 -15.24 23.61
C VAL A 186 3.17 -14.24 22.62
N LEU A 187 2.98 -14.64 21.36
CA LEU A 187 2.29 -13.80 20.38
C LEU A 187 0.85 -13.48 20.79
N GLN A 188 0.11 -14.44 21.36
CA GLN A 188 -1.24 -14.19 21.90
C GLN A 188 -1.21 -13.25 23.11
N VAL A 189 -0.25 -13.41 24.01
CA VAL A 189 -0.05 -12.47 25.12
C VAL A 189 0.21 -11.07 24.59
N LEU A 190 1.14 -10.92 23.64
CA LEU A 190 1.44 -9.63 23.01
C LEU A 190 0.22 -9.05 22.27
N TYR A 191 -0.60 -9.87 21.63
CA TYR A 191 -1.85 -9.42 21.01
C TYR A 191 -2.79 -8.80 22.04
N GLN A 192 -3.00 -9.47 23.18
CA GLN A 192 -3.86 -8.98 24.26
C GLN A 192 -3.30 -7.71 24.89
N GLN A 193 -1.99 -7.65 25.13
CA GLN A 193 -1.34 -6.44 25.65
C GLN A 193 -1.49 -5.24 24.71
N HIS A 194 -1.31 -5.44 23.40
CA HIS A 194 -1.57 -4.38 22.42
C HIS A 194 -3.04 -3.98 22.40
N LEU A 195 -3.97 -4.94 22.43
CA LEU A 195 -5.40 -4.65 22.47
C LEU A 195 -5.78 -3.79 23.68
N GLN A 196 -5.26 -4.12 24.87
CA GLN A 196 -5.50 -3.36 26.10
C GLN A 196 -4.88 -1.96 26.04
N ALA A 197 -3.61 -1.86 25.61
CA ALA A 197 -2.89 -0.59 25.61
C ALA A 197 -3.39 0.39 24.54
N ARG A 198 -3.94 -0.12 23.43
CA ARG A 198 -4.10 0.69 22.21
C ARG A 198 -5.38 0.43 21.42
N GLY A 199 -6.28 -0.42 21.93
CA GLY A 199 -7.57 -0.73 21.29
C GLY A 199 -7.49 -1.59 20.03
N LEU A 200 -6.30 -2.05 19.65
CA LEU A 200 -6.10 -2.93 18.49
C LEU A 200 -4.83 -3.77 18.66
N GLY A 201 -4.97 -5.09 18.51
CA GLY A 201 -3.83 -6.02 18.49
C GLY A 201 -2.88 -5.80 17.31
N ARG A 202 -1.93 -6.72 17.12
CA ARG A 202 -1.11 -6.81 15.90
C ARG A 202 -1.39 -8.14 15.21
N PRO A 203 -1.47 -8.18 13.87
CA PRO A 203 -1.66 -9.45 13.16
C PRO A 203 -0.50 -10.41 13.48
N PHE A 204 -0.80 -11.71 13.57
CA PHE A 204 0.21 -12.71 13.88
C PHE A 204 1.15 -12.93 12.69
N PRO A 205 2.47 -13.03 12.91
CA PRO A 205 3.45 -13.30 11.85
C PRO A 205 3.50 -14.78 11.43
N ARG A 206 2.61 -15.62 11.98
CA ARG A 206 2.59 -17.08 11.82
C ARG A 206 1.39 -17.51 10.99
N VAL A 207 1.64 -18.28 9.93
CA VAL A 207 0.59 -18.76 9.02
C VAL A 207 -0.42 -19.63 9.76
N GLU A 208 0.06 -20.50 10.65
CA GLU A 208 -0.77 -21.39 11.47
C GLU A 208 -1.71 -20.64 12.43
N MET A 209 -1.44 -19.36 12.70
CA MET A 209 -2.25 -18.51 13.58
C MET A 209 -3.26 -17.65 12.82
N ALA A 210 -3.31 -17.72 11.48
CA ALA A 210 -4.20 -16.88 10.67
C ALA A 210 -5.68 -17.07 11.01
N SER A 211 -6.09 -18.31 11.31
CA SER A 211 -7.47 -18.65 11.66
C SER A 211 -7.97 -17.89 12.90
N LEU A 212 -7.08 -17.59 13.85
CA LEU A 212 -7.40 -16.88 15.10
C LEU A 212 -7.92 -15.45 14.89
N ILE A 213 -7.60 -14.83 13.74
CA ILE A 213 -7.98 -13.44 13.43
C ILE A 213 -8.64 -13.29 12.04
N SER A 214 -8.99 -14.41 11.40
CA SER A 214 -9.60 -14.44 10.07
C SER A 214 -11.00 -13.81 10.02
N SER A 215 -11.73 -13.83 11.13
CA SER A 215 -13.05 -13.19 11.29
C SER A 215 -12.98 -11.76 11.84
N HIS A 216 -11.79 -11.26 12.19
CA HIS A 216 -11.65 -9.91 12.75
C HIS A 216 -12.02 -8.86 11.68
N PRO A 217 -12.83 -7.83 11.97
CA PRO A 217 -13.34 -6.90 10.96
C PRO A 217 -12.25 -6.12 10.21
N ILE A 218 -11.11 -5.88 10.88
CA ILE A 218 -9.94 -5.19 10.31
C ILE A 218 -8.90 -6.17 9.75
N PHE A 219 -8.51 -7.21 10.51
CA PHE A 219 -7.46 -8.13 10.09
C PHE A 219 -7.94 -9.24 9.16
N GLY A 220 -9.20 -9.66 9.22
CA GLY A 220 -9.76 -10.71 8.35
C GLY A 220 -9.50 -10.44 6.87
N PRO A 221 -9.89 -9.26 6.35
CA PRO A 221 -9.59 -8.87 4.97
C PRO A 221 -8.09 -8.81 4.64
N VAL A 222 -7.20 -8.73 5.63
CA VAL A 222 -5.74 -8.66 5.45
C VAL A 222 -5.14 -10.07 5.46
N VAL A 223 -5.43 -10.86 6.50
CA VAL A 223 -4.81 -12.19 6.69
C VAL A 223 -5.33 -13.24 5.72
N THR A 224 -6.56 -13.12 5.25
CA THR A 224 -7.12 -14.01 4.21
C THR A 224 -6.43 -13.82 2.85
N GLN A 225 -5.77 -12.68 2.65
CA GLN A 225 -4.95 -12.42 1.46
C GLN A 225 -3.49 -12.86 1.61
N ALA A 226 -3.08 -13.37 2.78
CA ALA A 226 -1.68 -13.65 3.08
C ALA A 226 -0.95 -14.55 2.06
N PRO A 227 -1.57 -15.62 1.52
CA PRO A 227 -0.94 -16.45 0.49
C PRO A 227 -0.59 -15.72 -0.82
N TYR A 228 -1.18 -14.54 -1.05
CA TYR A 228 -1.02 -13.76 -2.27
C TYR A 228 -0.08 -12.56 -2.11
N TYR A 229 0.53 -12.39 -0.93
CA TYR A 229 1.44 -11.28 -0.69
C TYR A 229 2.73 -11.40 -1.49
N LYS A 230 3.11 -10.30 -2.11
CA LYS A 230 4.44 -10.01 -2.63
C LYS A 230 4.99 -8.79 -1.90
N SER A 231 6.30 -8.69 -1.79
CA SER A 231 6.98 -7.55 -1.16
C SER A 231 7.98 -6.94 -2.13
N TRP A 232 8.20 -5.64 -2.02
CA TRP A 232 9.24 -4.90 -2.73
C TRP A 232 9.71 -3.72 -1.87
N TYR A 233 10.72 -3.00 -2.35
CA TYR A 233 11.28 -1.79 -1.73
C TYR A 233 10.34 -0.57 -1.74
N LEU A 234 9.15 -0.66 -2.34
CA LEU A 234 8.11 0.38 -2.23
C LEU A 234 7.28 0.16 -0.95
N ASN A 235 7.86 0.60 0.17
CA ASN A 235 7.21 0.58 1.48
C ASN A 235 7.47 1.93 2.14
N SER A 236 6.41 2.70 2.36
CA SER A 236 6.50 4.03 2.95
C SER A 236 6.95 3.96 4.41
N THR A 237 7.39 5.09 4.96
CA THR A 237 7.69 5.24 6.40
C THR A 237 8.80 4.32 6.92
N THR A 238 9.65 3.78 6.05
CA THR A 238 10.87 3.06 6.46
C THR A 238 11.90 3.99 7.08
N GLY A 239 12.04 5.20 6.54
CA GLY A 239 13.00 6.20 7.01
C GLY A 239 14.43 5.66 7.03
N ASP A 240 14.77 4.82 6.05
CA ASP A 240 16.02 4.08 6.02
C ASP A 240 17.17 4.90 5.43
N GLY A 241 16.89 6.04 4.79
CA GLY A 241 17.85 6.79 3.97
C GLY A 241 18.50 5.91 2.90
N GLY A 242 17.83 4.80 2.57
CA GLY A 242 18.47 3.59 2.07
C GLY A 242 17.82 3.12 0.78
N ILE A 243 17.71 1.80 0.64
CA ILE A 243 17.21 1.19 -0.60
C ILE A 243 15.74 1.57 -0.84
N ASN A 244 14.93 1.65 0.22
CA ASN A 244 13.52 2.00 0.10
C ASN A 244 13.35 3.46 -0.27
N ASP A 245 13.89 4.38 0.55
CA ASP A 245 13.73 5.82 0.34
C ASP A 245 14.25 6.25 -1.05
N LYS A 246 15.41 5.75 -1.48
CA LYS A 246 15.97 6.07 -2.81
C LYS A 246 15.14 5.53 -3.98
N ILE A 247 14.57 4.33 -3.86
CA ILE A 247 13.68 3.79 -4.92
C ILE A 247 12.37 4.57 -4.96
N ILE A 248 11.82 4.93 -3.79
CA ILE A 248 10.63 5.78 -3.68
C ILE A 248 10.87 7.12 -4.36
N ASP A 249 12.01 7.77 -4.15
CA ASP A 249 12.34 9.04 -4.80
C ASP A 249 12.33 8.94 -6.35
N HIS A 250 12.82 7.83 -6.91
CA HIS A 250 12.79 7.62 -8.36
C HIS A 250 11.37 7.45 -8.92
N PHE A 251 10.48 6.76 -8.21
CA PHE A 251 9.08 6.66 -8.61
C PHE A 251 8.33 7.98 -8.40
N LYS A 252 8.67 8.73 -7.34
CA LYS A 252 8.12 10.06 -7.07
C LYS A 252 8.40 11.00 -8.23
N GLY A 253 9.65 11.07 -8.67
CA GLY A 253 10.04 11.88 -9.82
C GLY A 253 9.28 11.51 -11.09
N ALA A 254 9.04 10.21 -11.33
CA ALA A 254 8.27 9.76 -12.48
C ALA A 254 6.80 10.24 -12.43
N ILE A 255 6.13 10.05 -11.29
CA ILE A 255 4.73 10.45 -11.11
C ILE A 255 4.60 11.97 -11.22
N ASP A 256 5.47 12.74 -10.56
CA ASP A 256 5.43 14.19 -10.60
C ASP A 256 5.70 14.73 -12.02
N GLY A 257 6.60 14.09 -12.77
CA GLY A 257 6.85 14.43 -14.17
C GLY A 257 5.63 14.18 -15.06
N VAL A 258 4.92 13.06 -14.86
CA VAL A 258 3.67 12.76 -15.58
C VAL A 258 2.56 13.74 -15.23
N LEU A 259 2.42 14.11 -13.96
CA LEU A 259 1.48 15.16 -13.54
C LEU A 259 1.84 16.54 -14.13
N ALA A 260 3.11 16.78 -14.43
CA ALA A 260 3.58 17.98 -15.14
C ALA A 260 3.46 17.88 -16.68
N GLY A 261 2.83 16.82 -17.21
CA GLY A 261 2.55 16.65 -18.64
C GLY A 261 3.64 15.90 -19.43
N GLN A 262 4.64 15.31 -18.76
CA GLN A 262 5.63 14.47 -19.42
C GLN A 262 5.07 13.07 -19.71
N GLU A 263 5.62 12.41 -20.72
CA GLU A 263 5.17 11.09 -21.14
C GLU A 263 5.66 10.00 -20.16
N PRO A 264 4.79 9.06 -19.71
CA PRO A 264 5.12 8.07 -18.69
C PRO A 264 6.35 7.20 -19.01
N LYS A 265 6.49 6.70 -20.24
CA LYS A 265 7.62 5.83 -20.62
C LYS A 265 8.95 6.57 -20.57
N ALA A 266 9.01 7.83 -20.97
CA ALA A 266 10.19 8.68 -20.87
C ALA A 266 10.59 8.90 -19.39
N MET A 267 9.62 9.23 -18.54
CA MET A 267 9.87 9.37 -17.10
C MET A 267 10.39 8.09 -16.47
N LEU A 268 9.76 6.96 -16.80
CA LEU A 268 10.12 5.66 -16.27
C LEU A 268 11.46 5.13 -16.77
N TYR A 269 11.94 5.57 -17.93
CA TYR A 269 13.31 5.24 -18.37
C TYR A 269 14.33 5.72 -17.34
N THR A 270 14.20 6.96 -16.89
CA THR A 270 15.06 7.56 -15.86
C THR A 270 14.91 6.85 -14.52
N THR A 271 13.68 6.51 -14.14
CA THR A 271 13.37 5.71 -12.94
C THR A 271 14.06 4.34 -13.00
N SER A 272 14.03 3.65 -14.14
CA SER A 272 14.63 2.32 -14.31
C SER A 272 16.15 2.35 -14.17
N VAL A 273 16.81 3.36 -14.75
CA VAL A 273 18.26 3.57 -14.57
C VAL A 273 18.59 3.85 -13.10
N GLY A 274 17.77 4.67 -12.44
CA GLY A 274 17.89 4.98 -11.01
C GLY A 274 17.78 3.74 -10.12
N ILE A 275 16.71 2.96 -10.28
CA ILE A 275 16.48 1.72 -9.55
C ILE A 275 17.67 0.77 -9.72
N ASN A 276 18.12 0.53 -10.95
CA ASN A 276 19.27 -0.35 -11.20
C ASN A 276 20.54 0.14 -10.49
N ARG A 277 20.80 1.45 -10.48
CA ARG A 277 21.93 2.02 -9.74
C ARG A 277 21.80 1.80 -8.24
N VAL A 278 20.61 2.03 -7.67
CA VAL A 278 20.36 1.80 -6.24
C VAL A 278 20.58 0.33 -5.92
N LEU A 279 19.91 -0.59 -6.61
CA LEU A 279 20.05 -2.03 -6.38
C LEU A 279 21.50 -2.50 -6.47
N ASN A 280 22.24 -2.08 -7.50
CA ASN A 280 23.65 -2.45 -7.68
C ASN A 280 24.58 -1.92 -6.57
N SER A 281 24.20 -0.83 -5.89
CA SER A 281 24.97 -0.30 -4.75
C SER A 281 24.84 -1.15 -3.48
N TYR A 282 23.80 -1.99 -3.39
CA TYR A 282 23.56 -2.92 -2.27
C TYR A 282 23.87 -4.38 -2.62
N THR A 283 24.17 -4.69 -3.88
CA THR A 283 24.63 -6.02 -4.30
C THR A 283 26.14 -6.15 -4.02
N PRO A 284 26.60 -7.13 -3.23
CA PRO A 284 28.02 -7.37 -3.02
C PRO A 284 28.72 -7.61 -4.37
N GLN A 285 29.74 -6.80 -4.67
CA GLN A 285 30.57 -7.06 -5.85
C GLN A 285 31.34 -8.38 -5.64
N PRO A 286 31.42 -9.26 -6.65
CA PRO A 286 32.20 -10.48 -6.52
C PRO A 286 33.64 -10.12 -6.16
N THR A 287 34.15 -10.74 -5.09
CA THR A 287 35.53 -10.53 -4.66
C THR A 287 36.45 -10.96 -5.81
N PRO A 288 37.42 -10.14 -6.26
CA PRO A 288 38.35 -10.56 -7.28
C PRO A 288 39.07 -11.84 -6.82
N VAL A 289 38.94 -12.91 -7.59
CA VAL A 289 39.74 -14.12 -7.37
C VAL A 289 41.20 -13.69 -7.56
N LYS A 290 41.99 -13.72 -6.48
CA LYS A 290 43.44 -13.53 -6.58
C LYS A 290 43.96 -14.64 -7.51
N LYS A 291 44.48 -14.24 -8.68
CA LYS A 291 45.24 -15.12 -9.57
C LYS A 291 46.58 -15.45 -8.93
#